data_AF-A0A2N3F7Y4-F1
#
_entry.id   AF-A0A2N3F7Y4-F1
#
_cell.length_a   1.000
_cell.length_b   1.000
_cell.length_c   1.000
_cell.angle_alpha   90.00
_cell.angle_beta   90.00
_cell.angle_gamma   90.00
#
_symmetry.space_group_name_H-M   'P 1'
#
loop_
_entity.id
_entity.type
_entity.pdbx_description
1 polymer ?
#
loop_
_entity_poly.entity_id
_entity_poly.type
_entity_poly.pdbx_seq_one_letter_code
_entity_poly.pdbx_strand_id
1 'polypeptide(L)'
;MTEVPIAIVHEEPRVLDTYALVYAFILLFLVPGSILIGRLPFRTYTFSYVSLVTMPFVLALLLTFLTDSRDRARTVATRVAVLVPIVLLTGVSVLFTSSLLLLPINRFLGPEYRAETTPLAALLLVGLASPLALAMVKRVRGRMSARSVFQGLILLLAMVLVGAVVYVSVWRVGLLGDIARKDIVIYIIGGLVWYGPAFGIAAGVWRRIGLV
;
A
#
# COMPACT_ATOMS: atom_id res chain seq x y z
N MET A 1 -6.85 -8.24 49.80
CA MET A 1 -6.77 -8.63 48.38
C MET A 1 -6.33 -7.39 47.62
N THR A 2 -5.05 -7.30 47.29
CA THR A 2 -4.47 -6.20 46.52
C THR A 2 -4.72 -6.47 45.04
N GLU A 3 -5.53 -5.63 44.40
CA GLU A 3 -5.73 -5.68 42.95
C GLU A 3 -4.39 -5.40 42.27
N VAL A 4 -3.80 -6.42 41.66
CA VAL A 4 -2.64 -6.25 40.79
C VAL A 4 -3.14 -5.47 39.56
N PRO A 5 -2.63 -4.25 39.30
CA PRO A 5 -3.02 -3.52 38.10
C PRO A 5 -2.60 -4.35 36.89
N ILE A 6 -3.59 -4.77 36.09
CA ILE A 6 -3.35 -5.41 34.80
C ILE A 6 -2.65 -4.35 33.94
N ALA A 7 -1.32 -4.42 33.88
CA ALA A 7 -0.55 -3.61 32.96
C ALA A 7 -1.10 -3.90 31.55
N ILE A 8 -1.69 -2.89 30.92
CA ILE A 8 -2.07 -2.96 29.52
C ILE A 8 -0.75 -3.04 28.76
N VAL A 9 -0.30 -4.26 28.47
CA VAL A 9 0.87 -4.49 27.63
C VAL A 9 0.51 -3.93 26.25
N HIS A 10 1.03 -2.74 25.96
CA HIS A 10 0.95 -2.16 24.63
C HIS A 10 1.82 -3.01 23.72
N GLU A 11 1.20 -3.94 22.99
CA GLU A 11 1.89 -4.73 21.97
C GLU A 11 2.48 -3.76 20.94
N GLU A 12 3.80 -3.80 20.79
CA GLU A 12 4.50 -2.91 19.86
C GLU A 12 3.95 -3.04 18.44
N PRO A 13 3.80 -1.93 17.70
CA PRO A 13 3.29 -1.99 16.34
C PRO A 13 4.23 -2.81 15.44
N ARG A 14 3.73 -3.94 14.96
CA ARG A 14 4.49 -4.83 14.07
C ARG A 14 4.63 -4.20 12.70
N VAL A 15 5.83 -4.30 12.12
CA VAL A 15 6.16 -3.79 10.78
C VAL A 15 5.18 -4.32 9.73
N LEU A 16 4.95 -5.64 9.72
CA LEU A 16 4.10 -6.31 8.72
C LEU A 16 2.62 -5.92 8.84
N ASP A 17 2.13 -5.67 10.06
CA ASP A 17 0.72 -5.29 10.26
C ASP A 17 0.50 -3.84 9.81
N THR A 18 1.50 -2.96 10.00
CA THR A 18 1.48 -1.58 9.48
C THR A 18 1.61 -1.58 7.96
N TYR A 19 2.55 -2.35 7.41
CA TYR A 19 2.72 -2.55 5.98
C TYR A 19 1.40 -2.95 5.32
N ALA A 20 0.73 -3.98 5.87
CA ALA A 20 -0.50 -4.52 5.31
C ALA A 20 -1.63 -3.49 5.27
N LEU A 21 -1.78 -2.68 6.32
CA LEU A 21 -2.78 -1.62 6.36
C LEU A 21 -2.48 -0.49 5.37
N VAL A 22 -1.24 0.00 5.34
CA VAL A 22 -0.84 1.05 4.39
C VAL A 22 -1.06 0.57 2.96
N TYR A 23 -0.60 -0.64 2.64
CA TYR A 23 -0.76 -1.24 1.32
C TYR A 23 -2.24 -1.38 0.96
N ALA A 24 -3.08 -1.88 1.88
CA ALA A 24 -4.51 -2.05 1.64
C ALA A 24 -5.24 -0.72 1.38
N PHE A 25 -4.96 0.32 2.19
CA PHE A 25 -5.54 1.64 1.95
C PHE A 25 -5.05 2.26 0.64
N ILE A 26 -3.76 2.13 0.32
CA ILE A 26 -3.24 2.60 -0.97
C ILE A 26 -4.04 1.98 -2.11
N LEU A 27 -4.24 0.65 -2.11
CA LEU A 27 -5.00 -0.03 -3.16
C LEU A 27 -6.43 0.48 -3.26
N LEU A 28 -7.11 0.67 -2.13
CA LEU A 28 -8.48 1.16 -2.10
C LEU A 28 -8.63 2.57 -2.66
N PHE A 29 -7.65 3.46 -2.46
CA PHE A 29 -7.69 4.81 -3.03
C PHE A 29 -7.14 4.85 -4.45
N LEU A 30 -6.22 3.96 -4.79
CA LEU A 30 -5.55 3.95 -6.08
C LEU A 30 -6.50 3.53 -7.20
N VAL A 31 -7.39 2.56 -6.98
CA VAL A 31 -8.38 2.13 -7.98
C VAL A 31 -9.31 3.26 -8.40
N PRO A 32 -10.07 3.92 -7.50
CA PRO A 32 -10.91 5.06 -7.88
C PRO A 32 -10.08 6.24 -8.39
N GLY A 33 -8.88 6.48 -7.83
CA GLY A 33 -7.96 7.51 -8.32
C GLY A 33 -7.57 7.28 -9.78
N SER A 34 -7.26 6.05 -10.16
CA SER A 34 -6.89 5.66 -11.52
C SER A 34 -8.04 5.86 -12.51
N ILE A 35 -9.28 5.54 -12.09
CA ILE A 35 -10.49 5.78 -12.89
C ILE A 35 -10.68 7.29 -13.12
N LEU A 36 -10.50 8.11 -12.10
CA LEU A 36 -10.63 9.57 -12.20
C LEU A 36 -9.53 10.18 -13.08
N ILE A 37 -8.28 9.73 -12.96
CA ILE A 37 -7.16 10.14 -13.83
C ILE A 37 -7.49 9.82 -15.30
N GLY A 38 -8.12 8.68 -15.56
CA GLY A 38 -8.53 8.29 -16.91
C GLY A 38 -9.53 9.23 -17.57
N ARG A 39 -10.27 10.03 -16.78
CA ARG A 39 -11.20 11.05 -17.27
C ARG A 39 -10.56 12.42 -17.49
N LEU A 40 -9.32 12.63 -17.01
CA LEU A 40 -8.61 13.88 -17.23
C LEU A 40 -7.99 13.95 -18.63
N PRO A 41 -7.82 15.14 -19.23
CA PRO A 41 -7.11 15.31 -20.48
C PRO A 41 -5.68 14.77 -20.41
N PHE A 42 -5.22 14.13 -21.49
CA PHE A 42 -3.90 13.51 -21.57
C PHE A 42 -2.78 14.58 -21.52
N ARG A 43 -1.71 14.30 -20.75
CA ARG A 43 -0.47 15.12 -20.62
C ARG A 43 -0.58 16.46 -19.88
N THR A 44 -1.69 16.74 -19.20
CA THR A 44 -1.78 17.96 -18.39
C THR A 44 -1.44 17.63 -16.94
N TYR A 45 -0.25 18.03 -16.48
CA TYR A 45 0.16 17.98 -15.06
C TYR A 45 -0.58 19.07 -14.25
N THR A 46 -1.90 19.02 -14.28
CA THR A 46 -2.76 19.91 -13.51
C THR A 46 -2.66 19.58 -12.04
N PHE A 47 -3.05 20.54 -11.20
CA PHE A 47 -3.22 20.32 -9.77
C PHE A 47 -4.10 19.10 -9.48
N SER A 48 -5.18 18.90 -10.25
CA SER A 48 -6.08 17.75 -10.13
C SER A 48 -5.36 16.42 -10.42
N TYR A 49 -4.54 16.36 -11.47
CA TYR A 49 -3.75 15.17 -11.79
C TYR A 49 -2.76 14.84 -10.66
N VAL A 50 -1.98 15.83 -10.23
CA VAL A 50 -1.00 15.66 -9.14
C VAL A 50 -1.70 15.21 -7.85
N SER A 51 -2.85 15.78 -7.53
CA SER A 51 -3.63 15.40 -6.35
C SER A 51 -4.10 13.95 -6.44
N LEU A 52 -4.65 13.52 -7.57
CA LEU A 52 -5.13 12.12 -7.73
C LEU A 52 -3.99 11.10 -7.71
N VAL A 53 -2.79 11.49 -8.13
CA VAL A 53 -1.59 10.65 -8.08
C VAL A 53 -1.00 10.58 -6.67
N THR A 54 -1.05 11.66 -5.88
CA THR A 54 -0.37 11.74 -4.58
C THR A 54 -1.26 11.41 -3.39
N MET A 55 -2.52 11.85 -3.41
CA MET A 55 -3.45 11.70 -2.29
C MET A 55 -3.69 10.25 -1.86
N PRO A 56 -3.76 9.23 -2.73
CA PRO A 56 -3.91 7.84 -2.30
C PRO A 56 -2.84 7.41 -1.27
N PHE A 57 -1.60 7.85 -1.45
CA PHE A 57 -0.49 7.53 -0.56
C PHE A 57 -0.59 8.30 0.77
N VAL A 58 -0.91 9.59 0.71
CA VAL A 58 -1.07 10.43 1.90
C VAL A 58 -2.25 9.94 2.75
N LEU A 59 -3.43 9.76 2.14
CA LEU A 59 -4.63 9.31 2.81
C LEU A 59 -4.46 7.91 3.41
N ALA A 60 -3.74 7.02 2.75
CA ALA A 60 -3.48 5.69 3.27
C ALA A 60 -2.63 5.72 4.56
N LEU A 61 -1.60 6.56 4.61
CA LEU A 61 -0.78 6.73 5.82
C LEU A 61 -1.60 7.36 6.95
N LEU A 62 -2.36 8.42 6.64
CA LEU A 62 -3.25 9.08 7.60
C LEU A 62 -4.23 8.09 8.22
N LEU A 63 -4.97 7.35 7.38
CA LEU A 63 -5.97 6.41 7.85
C LEU A 63 -5.35 5.20 8.55
N THR A 64 -4.17 4.76 8.14
CA THR A 64 -3.47 3.69 8.86
C THR A 64 -3.15 4.15 10.28
N PHE A 65 -2.56 5.33 10.46
CA PHE A 65 -2.19 5.80 11.80
C PHE A 65 -3.40 6.17 12.67
N LEU A 66 -4.45 6.74 12.07
CA LEU A 66 -5.71 7.04 12.77
C LEU A 66 -6.44 5.77 13.19
N THR A 67 -6.56 4.82 12.28
CA THR A 67 -7.29 3.58 12.55
C THR A 67 -6.45 2.62 13.36
N ASP A 68 -5.11 2.79 13.44
CA ASP A 68 -4.24 1.88 14.15
C ASP A 68 -3.66 2.39 15.50
N SER A 69 -4.00 3.61 15.93
CA SER A 69 -3.61 4.12 17.26
C SER A 69 -4.76 4.03 18.28
N ARG A 70 -4.44 3.74 19.56
CA ARG A 70 -5.37 3.85 20.70
C ARG A 70 -5.12 5.11 21.54
N ASP A 71 -4.22 5.98 21.08
CA ASP A 71 -3.85 7.18 21.82
C ASP A 71 -4.92 8.26 21.71
N ARG A 72 -4.77 9.31 22.52
CA ARG A 72 -5.60 10.52 22.42
C ARG A 72 -5.41 11.18 21.05
N ALA A 73 -6.48 11.76 20.51
CA ALA A 73 -6.49 12.40 19.18
C ALA A 73 -5.34 13.39 18.97
N ARG A 74 -4.99 14.18 20.00
CA ARG A 74 -3.84 15.12 19.95
C ARG A 74 -2.51 14.40 19.73
N THR A 75 -2.26 13.31 20.45
CA THR A 75 -1.04 12.50 20.30
C THR A 75 -0.98 11.86 18.91
N VAL A 76 -2.12 11.34 18.43
CA VAL A 76 -2.21 10.79 17.08
C VAL A 76 -1.95 11.86 16.02
N ALA A 77 -2.50 13.06 16.18
CA ALA A 77 -2.26 14.16 15.24
C ALA A 77 -0.78 14.54 15.17
N THR A 78 -0.08 14.64 16.31
CA THR A 78 1.37 14.89 16.34
C THR A 78 2.16 13.75 15.70
N ARG A 79 1.84 12.49 16.04
CA ARG A 79 2.44 11.28 15.44
C ARG A 79 2.32 11.31 13.93
N VAL A 80 1.11 11.57 13.45
CA VAL A 80 0.79 11.67 12.03
C VAL A 80 1.56 12.80 11.35
N ALA A 81 1.59 13.99 11.94
CA ALA A 81 2.26 15.16 11.37
C ALA A 81 3.77 14.95 11.20
N VAL A 82 4.39 14.13 12.05
CA VAL A 82 5.82 13.81 11.99
C VAL A 82 6.09 12.59 11.10
N LEU A 83 5.34 11.49 11.31
CA LEU A 83 5.59 10.23 10.62
C LEU A 83 5.24 10.29 9.14
N VAL A 84 4.17 10.98 8.74
CA VAL A 84 3.76 11.02 7.33
C VAL A 84 4.86 11.64 6.44
N PRO A 85 5.42 12.83 6.73
CA PRO A 85 6.53 13.37 5.94
C PRO A 85 7.75 12.44 5.90
N ILE A 86 8.14 11.86 7.04
CA ILE A 86 9.30 10.96 7.12
C ILE A 86 9.09 9.72 6.24
N VAL A 87 7.91 9.10 6.33
CA VAL A 87 7.55 7.93 5.53
C VAL A 87 7.48 8.27 4.05
N LEU A 88 6.96 9.44 3.69
CA LEU A 88 6.91 9.89 2.29
C LEU A 88 8.33 10.07 1.73
N LEU A 89 9.19 10.81 2.43
CA LEU A 89 10.59 11.03 2.01
C LEU A 89 11.38 9.72 1.92
N THR A 90 11.20 8.83 2.89
CA THR A 90 11.88 7.52 2.91
C THR A 90 11.34 6.61 1.81
N GLY A 91 10.02 6.53 1.64
CA GLY A 91 9.40 5.70 0.61
C GLY A 91 9.79 6.13 -0.81
N VAL A 92 9.81 7.44 -1.07
CA VAL A 92 10.30 8.00 -2.34
C VAL A 92 11.78 7.69 -2.52
N SER A 93 12.62 7.90 -1.49
CA SER A 93 14.05 7.58 -1.57
C SER A 93 14.29 6.10 -1.88
N VAL A 94 13.65 5.19 -1.15
CA VAL A 94 13.75 3.73 -1.36
C VAL A 94 13.33 3.38 -2.79
N LEU A 95 12.23 3.93 -3.28
CA LEU A 95 11.77 3.73 -4.65
C LEU A 95 12.83 4.17 -5.67
N PHE A 96 13.33 5.41 -5.56
CA PHE A 96 14.28 5.96 -6.51
C PHE A 96 15.59 5.19 -6.49
N THR A 97 16.15 4.92 -5.31
CA THR A 97 17.39 4.13 -5.17
C THR A 97 17.21 2.73 -5.75
N SER A 98 16.10 2.04 -5.43
CA SER A 98 15.82 0.71 -5.98
C SER A 98 15.68 0.74 -7.50
N SER A 99 15.01 1.75 -8.04
CA SER A 99 14.82 1.91 -9.48
C SER A 99 16.16 2.13 -10.20
N LEU A 100 17.05 2.94 -9.61
CA LEU A 100 18.40 3.17 -10.15
C LEU A 100 19.25 1.89 -10.15
N LEU A 101 19.16 1.08 -9.09
CA LEU A 101 19.88 -0.21 -9.00
C LEU A 101 19.36 -1.24 -9.99
N LEU A 102 18.07 -1.20 -10.34
CA LEU A 102 17.41 -2.14 -11.25
C LEU A 102 17.45 -1.70 -12.73
N LEU A 103 17.99 -0.51 -13.03
CA LEU A 103 18.17 -0.02 -14.41
C LEU A 103 18.80 -1.05 -15.37
N PRO A 104 19.82 -1.83 -15.00
CA PRO A 104 20.42 -2.82 -15.88
C PRO A 104 19.46 -3.94 -16.30
N ILE A 105 18.46 -4.25 -15.47
CA ILE A 105 17.51 -5.36 -15.67
C ILE A 105 16.38 -4.96 -16.62
N ASN A 106 16.15 -3.66 -16.86
CA ASN A 106 15.11 -3.18 -17.78
C ASN A 106 15.24 -3.73 -19.21
N ARG A 107 16.45 -4.14 -19.63
CA ARG A 107 16.67 -4.81 -20.93
C ARG A 107 15.93 -6.15 -21.05
N PHE A 108 15.68 -6.84 -19.94
CA PHE A 108 14.98 -8.13 -19.88
C PHE A 108 13.48 -7.99 -19.62
N LEU A 109 12.98 -6.78 -19.41
CA LEU A 109 11.55 -6.48 -19.20
C LEU A 109 10.86 -6.00 -20.49
N GLY A 110 11.50 -6.23 -21.64
CA GLY A 110 11.00 -5.87 -22.95
C GLY A 110 9.75 -6.66 -23.38
N PRO A 111 9.01 -6.18 -24.39
CA PRO A 111 7.84 -6.87 -24.93
C PRO A 111 8.11 -8.33 -25.34
N GLU A 112 9.32 -8.61 -25.84
CA GLU A 112 9.76 -9.94 -26.24
C GLU A 112 9.74 -10.98 -25.11
N TYR A 113 9.96 -10.59 -23.85
CA TYR A 113 10.01 -11.50 -22.69
C TYR A 113 8.72 -11.51 -21.87
N ARG A 114 7.62 -10.91 -22.36
CA ARG A 114 6.36 -10.78 -21.59
C ARG A 114 5.77 -12.10 -21.15
N ALA A 115 5.84 -13.14 -21.99
CA ALA A 115 5.28 -14.45 -21.68
C ALA A 115 5.95 -15.08 -20.44
N GLU A 116 7.25 -14.86 -20.27
CA GLU A 116 8.06 -15.42 -19.18
C GLU A 116 8.04 -14.53 -17.94
N THR A 117 8.06 -13.22 -18.14
CA THR A 117 8.09 -12.22 -17.06
C THR A 117 6.75 -12.00 -16.39
N THR A 118 5.62 -12.24 -17.08
CA THR A 118 4.28 -12.01 -16.52
C THR A 118 3.95 -12.97 -15.37
N PRO A 119 4.16 -14.30 -15.47
CA PRO A 119 3.97 -15.21 -14.34
C PRO A 119 4.87 -14.88 -13.14
N LEU A 120 6.13 -14.52 -13.40
CA LEU A 120 7.07 -14.10 -12.35
C LEU A 120 6.59 -12.82 -11.64
N ALA A 121 6.13 -11.82 -12.40
CA ALA A 121 5.58 -10.59 -11.85
C ALA A 121 4.32 -10.87 -11.00
N ALA A 122 3.45 -11.78 -11.45
CA ALA A 122 2.28 -12.20 -10.68
C ALA A 122 2.67 -12.90 -9.36
N LEU A 123 3.65 -13.80 -9.40
CA LEU A 123 4.18 -14.46 -8.20
C LEU A 123 4.79 -13.45 -7.21
N LEU A 124 5.57 -12.49 -7.71
CA LEU A 124 6.14 -11.43 -6.88
C LEU A 124 5.04 -10.56 -6.27
N LEU A 125 4.00 -10.22 -7.02
CA LEU A 125 2.86 -9.47 -6.49
C LEU A 125 2.13 -10.24 -5.38
N VAL A 126 1.94 -11.56 -5.54
CA VAL A 126 1.40 -12.42 -4.47
C VAL A 126 2.32 -12.41 -3.25
N GLY A 127 3.63 -12.48 -3.45
CA GLY A 127 4.62 -12.37 -2.37
C GLY A 127 4.51 -11.04 -1.61
N LEU A 128 4.42 -9.93 -2.34
CA LEU A 128 4.23 -8.58 -1.77
C LEU A 128 2.89 -8.45 -1.03
N ALA A 129 1.83 -9.09 -1.53
CA ALA A 129 0.52 -9.07 -0.91
C ALA A 129 0.36 -10.07 0.26
N SER A 130 1.29 -11.02 0.43
CA SER A 130 1.20 -12.05 1.47
C SER A 130 1.06 -11.50 2.91
N PRO A 131 1.64 -10.35 3.30
CA PRO A 131 1.40 -9.78 4.62
C PRO A 131 -0.06 -9.39 4.87
N LEU A 132 -0.86 -9.10 3.83
CA LEU A 132 -2.28 -8.79 3.97
C LEU A 132 -3.05 -10.00 4.50
N ALA A 133 -2.77 -11.19 3.96
CA ALA A 133 -3.38 -12.44 4.42
C ALA A 133 -2.97 -12.76 5.86
N LEU A 134 -1.68 -12.59 6.20
CA LEU A 134 -1.19 -12.78 7.57
C LEU A 134 -1.86 -11.81 8.56
N ALA A 135 -1.98 -10.55 8.18
CA ALA A 135 -2.63 -9.50 8.97
C ALA A 135 -4.13 -9.75 9.15
N MET A 136 -4.79 -10.35 8.14
CA MET A 136 -6.19 -10.76 8.20
C MET A 136 -6.39 -11.92 9.18
N VAL A 137 -5.62 -13.01 9.03
CA VAL A 137 -5.73 -14.21 9.88
C VAL A 137 -5.58 -13.85 11.36
N LYS A 138 -4.63 -12.97 11.69
CA LYS A 138 -4.46 -12.46 13.06
C LYS A 138 -5.69 -11.74 13.58
N ARG A 139 -6.35 -10.91 12.76
CA ARG A 139 -7.55 -10.15 13.15
C ARG A 139 -8.76 -11.04 13.36
N VAL A 140 -8.93 -12.04 12.51
CA VAL A 140 -9.99 -13.05 12.63
C VAL A 140 -9.80 -13.91 13.88
N ARG A 141 -8.55 -14.26 14.23
CA ARG A 141 -8.22 -15.04 15.43
C ARG A 141 -8.16 -14.19 16.72
N GLY A 142 -8.14 -12.87 16.60
CA GLY A 142 -8.04 -11.93 17.71
C GLY A 142 -9.41 -11.55 18.28
N ARG A 143 -9.42 -10.63 19.26
CA ARG A 143 -10.67 -10.08 19.80
C ARG A 143 -11.36 -9.21 18.74
N MET A 144 -12.61 -9.53 18.43
CA MET A 144 -13.43 -8.72 17.52
C MET A 144 -13.80 -7.39 18.16
N SER A 145 -13.31 -6.31 17.58
CA SER A 145 -13.69 -4.93 17.89
C SER A 145 -14.12 -4.24 16.61
N ALA A 146 -14.94 -3.19 16.69
CA ALA A 146 -15.40 -2.44 15.51
C ALA A 146 -14.23 -2.00 14.59
N ARG A 147 -13.11 -1.59 15.21
CA ARG A 147 -11.87 -1.26 14.52
C ARG A 147 -11.22 -2.46 13.83
N SER A 148 -11.14 -3.61 14.51
CA SER A 148 -10.59 -4.85 13.93
C SER A 148 -11.44 -5.33 12.74
N VAL A 149 -12.78 -5.19 12.84
CA VAL A 149 -13.71 -5.48 11.75
C VAL A 149 -13.48 -4.54 10.58
N PHE A 150 -13.42 -3.23 10.82
CA PHE A 150 -13.16 -2.24 9.78
C PHE A 150 -11.82 -2.52 9.06
N GLN A 151 -10.73 -2.66 9.80
CA GLN A 151 -9.43 -3.01 9.24
C GLN A 151 -9.45 -4.36 8.49
N GLY A 152 -10.19 -5.35 9.00
CA GLY A 152 -10.41 -6.62 8.33
C GLY A 152 -11.09 -6.44 6.97
N LEU A 153 -12.20 -5.70 6.91
CA LEU A 153 -12.89 -5.41 5.63
C LEU A 153 -11.97 -4.73 4.62
N ILE A 154 -11.16 -3.76 5.07
CA ILE A 154 -10.17 -3.07 4.24
C ILE A 154 -9.13 -4.04 3.67
N LEU A 155 -8.60 -4.94 4.51
CA LEU A 155 -7.67 -5.99 4.06
C LEU A 155 -8.32 -6.97 3.08
N LEU A 156 -9.58 -7.35 3.32
CA LEU A 156 -10.33 -8.24 2.42
C LEU A 156 -10.48 -7.63 1.03
N LEU A 157 -10.95 -6.38 0.98
CA LEU A 157 -11.12 -5.65 -0.28
C LEU A 157 -9.79 -5.52 -1.01
N ALA A 158 -8.71 -5.20 -0.30
CA ALA A 158 -7.38 -5.14 -0.89
C ALA A 158 -6.91 -6.49 -1.47
N MET A 159 -7.15 -7.61 -0.78
CA MET A 159 -6.84 -8.95 -1.31
C MET A 159 -7.66 -9.28 -2.56
N VAL A 160 -8.95 -8.90 -2.60
CA VAL A 160 -9.79 -9.06 -3.79
C VAL A 160 -9.24 -8.25 -4.96
N LEU A 161 -8.81 -7.00 -4.71
CA LEU A 161 -8.19 -6.15 -5.75
C LEU A 161 -6.88 -6.75 -6.27
N VAL A 162 -6.01 -7.25 -5.39
CA VAL A 162 -4.78 -7.94 -5.80
C VAL A 162 -5.12 -9.18 -6.63
N GLY A 163 -6.09 -10.00 -6.19
CA GLY A 163 -6.53 -11.18 -6.91
C GLY A 163 -7.06 -10.83 -8.30
N ALA A 164 -7.83 -9.75 -8.43
CA ALA A 164 -8.32 -9.25 -9.72
C ALA A 164 -7.15 -8.81 -10.63
N VAL A 165 -6.15 -8.11 -10.09
CA VAL A 165 -4.95 -7.71 -10.85
C VAL A 165 -4.19 -8.94 -11.33
N VAL A 166 -3.90 -9.91 -10.45
CA VAL A 166 -3.21 -11.15 -10.81
C VAL A 166 -3.98 -11.91 -11.89
N TYR A 167 -5.30 -12.02 -11.73
CA TYR A 167 -6.16 -12.68 -12.70
C TYR A 167 -6.10 -12.00 -14.08
N VAL A 168 -6.23 -10.68 -14.13
CA VAL A 168 -6.17 -9.91 -15.38
C VAL A 168 -4.77 -10.01 -16.00
N SER A 169 -3.71 -9.92 -15.20
CA SER A 169 -2.33 -9.98 -15.69
C SER A 169 -1.99 -11.33 -16.32
N VAL A 170 -2.42 -12.45 -15.72
CA VAL A 170 -2.02 -13.79 -16.18
C VAL A 170 -2.99 -14.38 -17.21
N TRP A 171 -4.31 -14.21 -17.03
CA TRP A 171 -5.32 -14.85 -17.90
C TRP A 171 -5.92 -13.91 -18.95
N ARG A 172 -5.70 -12.60 -18.84
CA ARG A 172 -6.22 -11.58 -19.78
C ARG A 172 -5.10 -10.62 -20.22
N VAL A 173 -3.96 -11.19 -20.62
CA VAL A 173 -2.79 -10.45 -21.09
C VAL A 173 -3.22 -9.43 -22.16
N GLY A 174 -2.85 -8.17 -21.98
CA GLY A 174 -3.21 -7.08 -22.90
C GLY A 174 -4.47 -6.29 -22.52
N LEU A 175 -5.41 -6.87 -21.77
CA LEU A 175 -6.70 -6.25 -21.47
C LEU A 175 -6.56 -4.86 -20.84
N LEU A 176 -5.65 -4.70 -19.87
CA LEU A 176 -5.39 -3.41 -19.23
C LEU A 176 -4.85 -2.35 -20.21
N GLY A 177 -4.04 -2.76 -21.18
CA GLY A 177 -3.52 -1.87 -22.22
C GLY A 177 -4.57 -1.52 -23.29
N ASP A 178 -5.55 -2.40 -23.50
CA ASP A 178 -6.64 -2.19 -24.44
C ASP A 178 -7.72 -1.25 -23.88
N ILE A 179 -7.99 -1.34 -22.56
CA ILE A 179 -9.06 -0.55 -21.91
C ILE A 179 -8.57 0.76 -21.28
N ALA A 180 -7.29 0.86 -20.93
CA ALA A 180 -6.75 1.99 -20.20
C ALA A 180 -5.57 2.62 -20.93
N ARG A 181 -5.46 3.95 -20.83
CA ARG A 181 -4.33 4.69 -21.38
C ARG A 181 -3.03 4.26 -20.70
N LYS A 182 -1.92 4.34 -21.45
CA LYS A 182 -0.58 3.93 -20.99
C LYS A 182 -0.14 4.59 -19.68
N ASP A 183 -0.47 5.86 -19.45
CA ASP A 183 -0.17 6.59 -18.21
C ASP A 183 -0.87 5.99 -16.99
N ILE A 184 -2.13 5.56 -17.16
CA ILE A 184 -2.93 4.92 -16.10
C ILE A 184 -2.38 3.53 -15.79
N VAL A 185 -2.02 2.76 -16.82
CA VAL A 185 -1.42 1.43 -16.64
C VAL A 185 -0.12 1.52 -15.85
N ILE A 186 0.75 2.51 -16.19
CA ILE A 186 1.99 2.76 -15.44
C ILE A 186 1.67 3.16 -14.00
N TYR A 187 0.68 4.01 -13.77
CA TYR A 187 0.30 4.43 -12.43
C TYR A 187 -0.24 3.27 -11.58
N ILE A 188 -1.08 2.40 -12.15
CA ILE A 188 -1.59 1.20 -11.49
C ILE A 188 -0.45 0.26 -11.13
N ILE A 189 0.37 -0.12 -12.11
CA ILE A 189 1.48 -1.07 -11.91
C ILE A 189 2.49 -0.49 -10.92
N GLY A 190 2.92 0.76 -11.12
CA GLY A 190 3.85 1.43 -10.21
C GLY A 190 3.29 1.53 -8.80
N GLY A 191 2.00 1.85 -8.67
CA GLY A 191 1.30 1.90 -7.40
C GLY A 191 1.30 0.58 -6.64
N LEU A 192 0.95 -0.51 -7.32
CA LEU A 192 0.87 -1.87 -6.76
C LEU A 192 2.24 -2.45 -6.42
N VAL A 193 3.22 -2.29 -7.32
CA VAL A 193 4.47 -3.05 -7.26
C VAL A 193 5.61 -2.24 -6.64
N TRP A 194 5.57 -0.92 -6.72
CA TRP A 194 6.70 -0.08 -6.28
C TRP A 194 6.34 0.86 -5.13
N TYR A 195 5.36 1.75 -5.35
CA TYR A 195 4.99 2.74 -4.34
C TYR A 195 4.36 2.10 -3.10
N GLY A 196 3.39 1.20 -3.30
CA GLY A 196 2.71 0.48 -2.21
C GLY A 196 3.70 -0.19 -1.25
N PRO A 197 4.59 -1.08 -1.73
CA PRO A 197 5.55 -1.74 -0.87
C PRO A 197 6.54 -0.77 -0.22
N ALA A 198 7.05 0.22 -0.96
CA ALA A 198 8.01 1.18 -0.42
C ALA A 198 7.43 1.99 0.74
N PHE A 199 6.22 2.54 0.58
CA PHE A 199 5.54 3.27 1.65
C PHE A 199 5.13 2.36 2.81
N GLY A 200 4.67 1.13 2.52
CA GLY A 200 4.32 0.17 3.56
C GLY A 200 5.51 -0.23 4.44
N ILE A 201 6.67 -0.49 3.82
CA ILE A 201 7.91 -0.85 4.54
C ILE A 201 8.38 0.36 5.37
N ALA A 202 8.47 1.53 4.75
CA ALA A 202 8.88 2.75 5.44
C ALA A 202 7.98 3.06 6.64
N ALA A 203 6.65 2.96 6.47
CA ALA A 203 5.70 3.15 7.57
C ALA A 203 5.91 2.13 8.70
N GLY A 204 6.04 0.85 8.36
CA GLY A 204 6.26 -0.19 9.36
C GLY A 204 7.56 -0.04 10.13
N VAL A 205 8.66 0.32 9.45
CA VAL A 205 9.98 0.53 10.06
C VAL A 205 9.97 1.74 10.99
N TRP A 206 9.54 2.91 10.49
CA TRP A 206 9.55 4.13 11.29
C TRP A 206 8.63 4.07 12.51
N ARG A 207 7.47 3.42 12.35
CA ARG A 207 6.55 3.21 13.46
C ARG A 207 7.10 2.24 14.51
N ARG A 208 7.88 1.24 14.11
CA ARG A 208 8.55 0.31 15.03
C ARG A 208 9.72 0.95 15.78
N ILE A 209 10.48 1.83 15.12
CA ILE A 209 11.61 2.55 15.73
C ILE A 209 11.13 3.53 16.82
N GLY A 210 9.84 3.85 16.87
CA GLY A 210 9.29 4.68 17.92
C GLY A 210 9.64 6.15 17.74
N LEU A 211 9.79 6.61 16.49
CA LEU A 211 9.63 8.04 16.22
C LEU A 211 8.16 8.40 16.52
N VAL A 212 7.98 8.85 17.76
CA VAL A 212 6.77 9.26 18.48
C VAL A 212 6.01 8.13 19.15
#